data_AF-A0A433SRJ9-F1
#
_entry.id   AF-A0A433SRJ9-F1
#
_cell.length_a   1.000
_cell.length_b   1.000
_cell.length_c   1.000
_cell.angle_alpha   90.00
_cell.angle_beta   90.00
_cell.angle_gamma   90.00
#
_symmetry.space_group_name_H-M   'P 1'
#
loop_
_entity.id
_entity.type
_entity.pdbx_description
1 polymer ?
#
loop_
_entity_poly.entity_id
_entity_poly.type
_entity_poly.pdbx_seq_one_letter_code
_entity_poly.pdbx_strand_id
1 'polypeptide(L)' 'QICSTCQRPITAEAPGVTHGEFHWHACPHCFSCQACGRALLNQPFMLTEGKIYCTTNCRHQSRPTCLTASIARQYTH' A
#
# COMPACT_ATOMS: atom_id res chain seq x y z
N GLN A 1 -7.91 16.48 -8.42
CA GLN A 1 -6.78 15.68 -7.89
C GLN A 1 -6.79 14.33 -8.61
N ILE A 2 -5.63 13.79 -9.01
CA ILE A 2 -5.52 12.49 -9.70
C ILE A 2 -4.91 11.46 -8.75
N CYS A 3 -5.50 10.26 -8.69
CA CYS A 3 -4.98 9.19 -7.85
C CYS A 3 -3.67 8.63 -8.41
N SER A 4 -2.62 8.62 -7.59
CA SER A 4 -1.28 8.14 -7.97
C SER A 4 -1.25 6.63 -8.26
N THR A 5 -2.18 5.85 -7.69
CA THR A 5 -2.25 4.39 -7.89
C THR A 5 -3.05 4.00 -9.13
N CYS A 6 -4.28 4.49 -9.30
CA CYS A 6 -5.15 4.09 -10.41
C CYS A 6 -5.20 5.10 -11.56
N GLN A 7 -4.51 6.25 -11.44
CA GLN A 7 -4.45 7.32 -12.44
C GLN A 7 -5.84 7.88 -12.84
N ARG A 8 -6.83 7.73 -11.96
CA ARG A 8 -8.18 8.28 -12.16
C ARG A 8 -8.39 9.56 -11.34
N PRO A 9 -9.26 10.47 -11.79
CA PRO A 9 -9.61 11.65 -11.02
C PRO A 9 -10.34 11.25 -9.73
N ILE A 10 -9.92 11.83 -8.62
CA ILE A 10 -10.62 11.77 -7.33
C ILE A 10 -11.71 12.83 -7.40
N THR A 11 -12.98 12.41 -7.43
CA THR A 11 -14.12 13.32 -7.43
C THR A 11 -14.20 14.06 -6.09
N ALA A 12 -14.71 15.29 -6.10
CA ALA A 12 -14.84 16.10 -4.87
C ALA A 12 -15.79 15.48 -3.83
N GLU A 13 -16.65 14.57 -4.28
CA GLU A 13 -17.66 13.86 -3.49
C GLU A 13 -17.07 12.64 -2.78
N ALA A 14 -15.96 12.10 -3.31
CA ALA A 14 -15.35 10.88 -2.81
C ALA A 14 -14.25 11.19 -1.78
N PRO A 15 -14.14 10.40 -0.70
CA PRO A 15 -13.07 10.57 0.27
C PRO A 15 -11.71 10.29 -0.40
N GLY A 16 -10.80 11.25 -0.29
CA GLY A 16 -9.44 11.19 -0.83
C GLY A 16 -8.41 11.36 0.27
N VAL A 17 -7.26 10.72 0.11
CA VAL A 17 -6.08 10.91 0.95
C VAL A 17 -5.10 11.78 0.17
N THR A 18 -4.64 12.86 0.79
CA THR A 18 -3.63 13.76 0.21
C THR A 18 -2.42 13.78 1.14
N HIS A 19 -1.23 13.62 0.58
CA HIS A 19 0.03 13.72 1.31
C HIS A 19 1.09 14.44 0.48
N GLY A 20 1.36 15.70 0.82
CA GLY A 20 2.20 16.58 0.01
C GLY A 20 1.57 16.79 -1.38
N GLU A 21 2.32 16.45 -2.42
CA GLU A 21 1.91 16.52 -3.82
C GLU A 21 1.15 15.29 -4.33
N PHE A 22 1.07 14.22 -3.53
CA PHE A 22 0.46 12.96 -3.95
C PHE A 22 -0.97 12.82 -3.42
N HIS A 23 -1.82 12.22 -4.26
CA HIS A 23 -3.22 11.97 -3.92
C HIS A 23 -3.60 10.51 -4.19
N TRP A 24 -4.51 9.96 -3.38
CA TRP A 24 -5.08 8.63 -3.55
C TRP A 24 -6.55 8.64 -3.19
N HIS A 25 -7.32 7.72 -3.76
CA HIS A 25 -8.65 7.43 -3.22
C HIS A 25 -8.51 6.86 -1.80
N ALA A 26 -9.41 7.23 -0.90
CA ALA A 26 -9.51 6.63 0.43
C ALA A 26 -10.16 5.23 0.35
N CYS A 27 -9.62 4.35 -0.49
CA CYS A 27 -10.08 2.98 -0.67
C CYS A 27 -8.92 1.99 -0.58
N PRO A 28 -9.19 0.73 -0.15
CA PRO A 28 -8.16 -0.31 0.02
C PRO A 28 -7.35 -0.56 -1.25
N HIS A 29 -7.97 -0.38 -2.41
CA HIS A 29 -7.34 -0.62 -3.69
C HIS A 29 -6.29 0.45 -4.05
N CYS A 30 -6.60 1.73 -3.80
CA CYS A 30 -5.72 2.83 -4.16
C CYS A 30 -4.72 3.19 -3.06
N PHE A 31 -5.10 2.99 -1.79
CA PHE A 31 -4.27 3.31 -0.63
C PHE A 31 -3.80 2.02 0.06
N SER A 32 -2.97 1.25 -0.63
CA SER A 32 -2.38 0.00 -0.15
C SER A 32 -0.87 -0.04 -0.34
N CYS A 33 -0.20 -0.83 0.50
CA CYS A 33 1.23 -1.07 0.43
C CYS A 33 1.62 -1.66 -0.93
N GLN A 34 2.56 -1.03 -1.64
CA GLN A 34 3.02 -1.48 -2.95
C GLN A 34 3.67 -2.88 -2.92
N ALA A 35 4.22 -3.29 -1.77
CA ALA A 35 4.92 -4.57 -1.63
C ALA A 35 4.00 -5.73 -1.24
N CYS A 36 3.05 -5.51 -0.32
CA CYS A 36 2.20 -6.58 0.22
C CYS A 36 0.70 -6.41 -0.06
N GLY A 37 0.29 -5.31 -0.70
CA GLY A 37 -1.11 -5.02 -1.03
C GLY A 37 -2.01 -4.69 0.17
N ARG A 38 -1.46 -4.63 1.39
CA ARG A 38 -2.25 -4.33 2.59
C ARG A 38 -2.77 -2.89 2.56
N ALA A 39 -4.07 -2.72 2.78
CA ALA A 39 -4.69 -1.39 2.89
C ALA A 39 -4.12 -0.62 4.10
N LEU A 40 -3.76 0.64 3.87
CA LEU A 40 -3.13 1.53 4.86
C LEU A 40 -4.04 2.65 5.34
N LEU A 41 -5.34 2.57 5.02
CA LEU A 41 -6.32 3.52 5.49
C LEU A 41 -6.35 3.49 7.02
N ASN A 42 -6.19 4.67 7.62
CA ASN A 42 -6.19 4.83 9.07
C ASN A 42 -5.10 4.02 9.80
N GLN A 43 -4.01 3.69 9.10
CA GLN A 43 -2.84 3.00 9.64
C GLN A 43 -1.58 3.82 9.36
N PRO A 44 -0.52 3.68 10.17
CA PRO A 44 0.75 4.30 9.85
C PRO A 44 1.28 3.76 8.51
N PHE A 45 1.77 4.67 7.68
CA PHE A 45 2.32 4.36 6.38
C PHE A 45 3.58 5.17 6.12
N MET A 46 4.37 4.73 5.16
CA MET A 46 5.58 5.41 4.72
C MET A 46 5.44 5.72 3.23
N LEU A 47 5.55 6.99 2.87
CA LEU A 47 5.56 7.45 1.48
C LEU A 47 7.00 7.64 1.02
N THR A 48 7.37 7.04 -0.11
CA THR A 48 8.70 7.19 -0.71
C THR A 48 8.54 7.22 -2.22
N GLU A 49 8.91 8.34 -2.85
CA GLU A 49 8.86 8.52 -4.31
C GLU A 49 7.49 8.16 -4.93
N GLY A 50 6.40 8.60 -4.29
CA GLY A 50 5.03 8.32 -4.74
C GLY A 50 4.51 6.91 -4.44
N LYS A 51 5.32 6.05 -3.81
CA LYS A 51 4.93 4.69 -3.39
C LYS A 51 4.71 4.63 -1.88
N ILE A 52 3.62 4.00 -1.48
CA ILE A 52 3.25 3.82 -0.07
C ILE A 52 3.59 2.42 0.42
N TYR A 53 4.10 2.34 1.65
CA TYR A 53 4.54 1.10 2.28
C TYR A 53 4.03 1.01 3.72
N CYS A 54 3.68 -0.21 4.15
CA CYS A 54 3.20 -0.45 5.51
C CYS A 54 4.31 -0.45 6.56
N THR A 55 5.53 -0.84 6.15
CA THR A 55 6.69 -1.00 7.02
C THR A 55 7.96 -0.69 6.23
N THR A 56 9.06 -0.40 6.95
CA THR A 56 10.41 -0.29 6.36
C THR A 56 10.79 -1.56 5.60
N ASN A 57 10.45 -2.74 6.14
CA ASN A 57 10.70 -4.01 5.47
C ASN A 57 10.04 -4.08 4.09
N CYS A 58 8.75 -3.73 3.98
CA CYS A 58 8.06 -3.65 2.70
C CYS A 58 8.67 -2.62 1.74
N ARG A 59 9.19 -1.50 2.26
CA ARG A 59 9.91 -0.50 1.45
C ARG A 59 11.21 -1.05 0.87
N HIS A 60 11.96 -1.84 1.64
CA HIS A 60 13.22 -2.44 1.19
C HIS A 60 13.02 -3.69 0.32
N GLN A 61 11.90 -4.40 0.47
CA GLN A 61 11.53 -5.59 -0.32
C GLN A 61 10.89 -5.22 -1.67
N SER A 62 11.53 -4.35 -2.46
CA SER A 62 11.14 -4.07 -3.85
C SER A 62 11.48 -5.20 -4.82
N ARG A 63 12.05 -6.31 -4.33
CA ARG A 63 12.28 -7.54 -5.09
C ARG A 63 11.29 -8.61 -4.62
N PRO A 64 10.62 -9.33 -5.53
CA PRO A 64 9.74 -10.42 -5.16
C PRO A 64 10.63 -11.60 -4.76
N THR A 65 11.05 -11.65 -3.51
CA THR A 65 11.26 -12.97 -2.90
C THR A 65 9.89 -13.50 -2.58
N CYS A 66 9.26 -14.09 -3.60
CA CYS A 66 8.25 -15.12 -3.45
C CYS A 66 8.86 -16.30 -2.68
N LEU A 67 9.23 -16.13 -1.41
CA LEU A 67 9.74 -17.20 -0.58
C LEU A 67 9.28 -16.94 0.84
N THR A 68 8.27 -17.72 1.21
CA THR A 68 7.90 -18.17 2.55
C THR A 68 6.71 -17.50 3.26
N ALA A 69 5.53 -18.03 2.92
CA ALA A 69 4.63 -18.58 3.94
C ALA A 69 5.40 -19.52 4.89
N SER A 70 6.17 -18.98 5.84
CA SER A 70 6.86 -19.71 6.91
C SER A 70 6.36 -19.29 8.28
N ILE A 71 5.08 -19.56 8.50
CA ILE A 71 4.50 -19.98 9.77
C ILE A 71 3.21 -20.70 9.35
N ALA A 72 3.04 -22.01 9.44
CA ALA A 72 3.61 -22.96 10.37
C ALA A 72 3.89 -24.32 9.71
N ARG A 73 5.13 -24.78 9.84
CA ARG A 73 5.49 -26.21 9.84
C ARG A 73 5.08 -26.79 11.19
N GLN A 74 3.79 -26.95 11.44
CA GLN A 74 3.21 -27.70 12.56
C GLN A 74 1.87 -28.17 11.97
N TYR A 75 1.67 -29.38 11.46
CA TYR A 75 1.83 -30.68 12.10
C TYR A 75 2.00 -31.73 11.01
N THR A 76 3.10 -32.47 11.10
CA THR A 76 3.28 -33.77 10.46
C THR A 76 2.32 -34.77 11.14
N HIS A 77 1.53 -35.51 10.37
CA HIS A 77 1.02 -36.83 10.74
C HIS A 77 0.89 -37.69 9.48
#